data_AF-A0A657EY39-F1
#
_entry.id   AF-A0A657EY39-F1
#
_cell.length_a   1.000
_cell.length_b   1.000
_cell.length_c   1.000
_cell.angle_alpha   90.00
_cell.angle_beta   90.00
_cell.angle_gamma   90.00
#
_symmetry.space_group_name_H-M   'P 1'
#
loop_
_entity.id
_entity.type
_entity.pdbx_description
1 polymer ?
#
loop_
_entity_poly.entity_id
_entity_poly.type
_entity_poly.pdbx_seq_one_letter_code
_entity_poly.pdbx_strand_id
1 'polypeptide(L)'
;MERCGWVSQDPLYIAYHDNEWGVPETDSKKLFEMICLEGQQAGLSWITVLKKRENYRASFHQFDPVKVAAMQEEDVERLVQDAGIIRHRGKIQAIIGNARAYLQMEKNGEPFADFVWSFVNHQPQVT
;
A
#
# COMPACT_ATOMS: atom_id res chain seq x y z
N MET A 1 19.19 -18.40 12.06
CA MET A 1 18.30 -17.25 12.31
C MET A 1 16.88 -17.78 12.30
N GLU A 2 16.19 -17.72 13.43
CA GLU A 2 14.78 -18.10 13.52
C GLU A 2 13.94 -16.90 13.08
N ARG A 3 12.96 -17.11 12.18
CA ARG A 3 12.08 -16.06 11.64
C ARG A 3 10.65 -16.31 12.12
N CYS A 4 9.78 -15.30 11.95
CA CYS A 4 8.36 -15.47 12.24
C CYS A 4 7.76 -16.64 11.43
N GLY A 5 6.83 -17.39 12.04
CA GLY A 5 6.29 -18.63 11.47
C GLY A 5 5.47 -18.48 10.18
N TRP A 6 5.13 -17.25 9.79
CA TRP A 6 4.42 -16.95 8.54
C TRP A 6 5.34 -16.73 7.33
N VAL A 7 6.65 -16.64 7.54
CA VAL A 7 7.63 -16.41 6.47
C VAL A 7 7.85 -17.71 5.69
N SER A 8 7.64 -17.68 4.37
CA SER A 8 7.93 -18.81 3.50
C SER A 8 9.41 -18.84 3.08
N GLN A 9 9.81 -19.86 2.31
CA GLN A 9 11.17 -19.96 1.74
C GLN A 9 11.37 -19.10 0.48
N ASP A 10 10.36 -18.32 0.07
CA ASP A 10 10.49 -17.41 -1.09
C ASP A 10 11.46 -16.27 -0.73
N PRO A 11 12.58 -16.09 -1.47
CA PRO A 11 13.58 -15.06 -1.16
C PRO A 11 13.00 -13.64 -1.12
N LEU A 12 11.96 -13.35 -1.92
CA LEU A 12 11.28 -12.06 -1.90
C LEU A 12 10.58 -11.84 -0.55
N TYR A 13 9.94 -12.90 -0.03
CA TYR A 13 9.21 -12.80 1.22
C TYR A 13 10.16 -12.71 2.42
N ILE A 14 11.28 -13.42 2.35
CA ILE A 14 12.38 -13.31 3.33
C ILE A 14 12.94 -11.88 3.36
N ALA A 15 13.25 -11.31 2.19
CA ALA A 15 13.79 -9.95 2.11
C ALA A 15 12.79 -8.90 2.64
N TYR A 16 11.50 -9.05 2.33
CA TYR A 16 10.44 -8.21 2.88
C TYR A 16 10.36 -8.31 4.41
N HIS A 17 10.35 -9.54 4.96
CA HIS A 17 10.33 -9.74 6.41
C HIS A 17 11.55 -9.12 7.08
N ASP A 18 12.74 -9.38 6.55
CA ASP A 18 14.01 -9.02 7.21
C ASP A 18 14.31 -7.52 7.15
N ASN A 19 13.81 -6.79 6.12
CA ASN A 19 14.21 -5.41 5.87
C ASN A 19 13.05 -4.39 5.87
N GLU A 20 11.79 -4.83 5.75
CA GLU A 20 10.65 -3.93 5.59
C GLU A 20 9.59 -4.13 6.68
N TRP A 21 9.25 -5.39 6.98
CA TRP A 21 8.16 -5.68 7.91
C TRP A 21 8.53 -5.36 9.36
N GLY A 22 7.69 -4.56 10.02
CA GLY A 22 7.89 -4.15 11.42
C GLY A 22 8.94 -3.06 11.64
N VAL A 23 9.62 -2.60 10.58
CA VAL A 23 10.50 -1.43 10.64
C VAL A 23 9.64 -0.16 10.68
N PRO A 24 9.85 0.76 11.66
CA PRO A 24 9.11 2.02 11.72
C PRO A 24 9.24 2.83 10.43
N GLU A 25 8.10 3.13 9.80
CA GLU A 25 8.03 3.99 8.62
C GLU A 25 7.25 5.27 8.98
N THR A 26 7.85 6.42 8.69
CA THR A 26 7.31 7.74 9.03
C THR A 26 7.09 8.62 7.80
N ASP A 27 7.43 8.14 6.60
CA ASP A 27 7.12 8.81 5.35
C ASP A 27 5.64 8.61 4.99
N SER A 28 4.89 9.70 4.92
CA SER A 28 3.45 9.68 4.61
C SER A 28 3.13 8.97 3.28
N LYS A 29 3.99 9.13 2.26
CA LYS A 29 3.75 8.54 0.93
C LYS A 29 3.96 7.03 0.94
N LYS A 30 5.00 6.54 1.62
CA LYS A 30 5.21 5.10 1.80
C LYS A 30 4.13 4.46 2.67
N LEU A 31 3.68 5.15 3.73
CA LEU A 31 2.53 4.70 4.52
C LEU A 31 1.27 4.62 3.66
N PHE A 32 1.05 5.60 2.79
CA PHE A 32 -0.05 5.60 1.82
C PHE A 32 0.05 4.42 0.82
N GLU A 33 1.24 4.14 0.29
CA GLU A 33 1.48 2.96 -0.55
C GLU A 33 1.13 1.67 0.20
N MET A 34 1.62 1.51 1.43
CA MET A 34 1.41 0.30 2.22
C MET A 34 -0.07 0.08 2.55
N ILE A 35 -0.80 1.10 3.04
CA ILE A 35 -2.23 0.95 3.35
C ILE A 35 -3.06 0.61 2.09
N CYS A 36 -2.65 1.12 0.93
CA CYS A 36 -3.27 0.74 -0.34
C CYS A 36 -3.02 -0.73 -0.69
N LEU A 37 -1.78 -1.20 -0.56
CA LEU A 37 -1.39 -2.59 -0.86
C LEU A 37 -2.05 -3.58 0.10
N GLU A 38 -2.17 -3.25 1.39
CA GLU A 38 -2.90 -4.06 2.37
C GLU A 38 -4.38 -4.21 1.98
N GLY A 39 -5.03 -3.14 1.50
CA GLY A 39 -6.38 -3.24 0.94
C GLY A 39 -6.49 -4.18 -0.28
N GLN A 40 -5.42 -4.31 -1.08
CA GLN A 40 -5.38 -5.25 -2.21
C GLN A 40 -5.32 -6.71 -1.75
N GLN A 41 -4.83 -6.98 -0.53
CA GLN A 41 -4.64 -8.32 0.00
C GLN A 41 -5.96 -9.00 0.44
N ALA A 42 -7.05 -8.26 0.66
CA ALA A 42 -8.32 -8.84 1.11
C ALA A 42 -8.78 -10.07 0.28
N GLY A 43 -8.88 -11.23 0.93
CA GLY A 43 -9.24 -12.51 0.29
C GLY A 43 -8.12 -13.20 -0.49
N LEU A 44 -6.87 -12.75 -0.35
CA LEU A 44 -5.68 -13.28 -1.02
C LEU A 44 -4.52 -13.46 -0.02
N SER A 45 -3.46 -14.14 -0.44
CA SER A 45 -2.21 -14.19 0.32
C SER A 45 -1.39 -12.90 0.13
N TRP A 46 -0.66 -12.47 1.16
CA TRP A 46 0.21 -11.29 1.04
C TRP A 46 1.30 -11.45 -0.03
N ILE A 47 1.87 -12.66 -0.18
CA ILE A 47 2.87 -12.93 -1.23
C ILE A 47 2.32 -12.68 -2.64
N THR A 48 1.00 -12.82 -2.86
CA THR A 48 0.35 -12.46 -4.13
C THR A 48 0.47 -10.97 -4.43
N VAL A 49 0.26 -10.12 -3.42
CA VAL A 49 0.38 -8.66 -3.55
C VAL A 49 1.85 -8.25 -3.66
N LEU A 50 2.70 -8.80 -2.80
CA LEU A 50 4.13 -8.49 -2.76
C LEU A 50 4.82 -8.76 -4.11
N LYS A 51 4.51 -9.89 -4.76
CA LYS A 51 5.03 -10.22 -6.11
C LYS A 51 4.54 -9.26 -7.20
N LYS A 52 3.43 -8.56 -6.97
CA LYS A 52 2.83 -7.59 -7.90
C LYS A 52 3.18 -6.15 -7.54
N ARG A 53 3.92 -5.90 -6.46
CA ARG A 53 4.19 -4.55 -5.93
C ARG A 53 4.79 -3.60 -6.95
N GLU A 54 5.77 -4.05 -7.74
CA GLU A 54 6.36 -3.21 -8.79
C GLU A 54 5.36 -2.88 -9.91
N ASN A 55 4.47 -3.82 -10.25
CA ASN A 55 3.40 -3.54 -11.22
C ASN A 55 2.41 -2.52 -10.66
N TYR A 56 2.07 -2.61 -9.38
CA TYR A 56 1.26 -1.58 -8.71
C TYR A 56 1.96 -0.22 -8.73
N ARG A 57 3.25 -0.16 -8.39
CA ARG A 57 4.03 1.08 -8.47
C ARG A 57 4.00 1.66 -9.88
N ALA A 58 4.16 0.84 -10.92
CA ALA A 58 4.07 1.33 -12.30
C ALA A 58 2.65 1.82 -12.66
N SER A 59 1.63 1.03 -12.36
CA SER A 59 0.22 1.29 -12.73
C SER A 59 -0.42 2.44 -11.96
N PHE A 60 0.08 2.76 -10.77
CA PHE A 60 -0.40 3.84 -9.89
C PHE A 60 0.66 4.92 -9.67
N HIS A 61 1.49 5.21 -10.67
CA HIS A 61 2.40 6.38 -10.69
C HIS A 61 3.32 6.49 -9.46
N GLN A 62 3.91 5.37 -9.04
CA GLN A 62 4.75 5.24 -7.85
C GLN A 62 4.03 5.73 -6.59
N PHE A 63 2.71 5.47 -6.54
CA PHE A 63 1.80 5.90 -5.48
C PHE A 63 1.88 7.40 -5.19
N ASP A 64 2.12 8.23 -6.21
CA ASP A 64 1.97 9.69 -6.13
C ASP A 64 0.48 10.02 -5.92
N PRO A 65 0.07 10.52 -4.73
CA PRO A 65 -1.35 10.72 -4.43
C PRO A 65 -2.01 11.72 -5.38
N VAL A 66 -1.28 12.73 -5.88
CA VAL A 66 -1.83 13.72 -6.82
C VAL A 66 -2.18 13.06 -8.15
N LYS A 67 -1.25 12.27 -8.70
CA LYS A 67 -1.47 11.56 -9.97
C LYS A 67 -2.54 10.49 -9.84
N VAL A 68 -2.53 9.73 -8.75
CA VAL A 68 -3.51 8.67 -8.49
C VAL A 68 -4.91 9.26 -8.28
N ALA A 69 -5.05 10.36 -7.55
CA ALA A 69 -6.35 10.99 -7.33
C ALA A 69 -6.97 11.55 -8.63
N ALA A 70 -6.13 11.91 -9.59
CA ALA A 70 -6.52 12.42 -10.91
C ALA A 70 -6.96 11.34 -11.90
N MET A 71 -6.75 10.06 -11.59
CA MET A 71 -7.20 8.95 -12.43
C MET A 71 -8.73 8.94 -12.57
N GLN A 72 -9.20 8.58 -13.76
CA GLN A 72 -10.62 8.58 -14.15
C GLN A 72 -11.12 7.16 -14.45
N GLU A 73 -12.40 7.05 -14.84
CA GLU A 73 -13.01 5.74 -15.12
C GLU A 73 -12.30 5.01 -16.27
N GLU A 74 -11.77 5.73 -17.26
CA GLU A 74 -11.00 5.15 -18.37
C GLU A 74 -9.71 4.48 -17.88
N ASP A 75 -9.08 5.02 -16.85
CA ASP A 75 -7.92 4.38 -16.20
C ASP A 75 -8.33 3.11 -15.48
N VAL A 76 -9.49 3.11 -14.81
CA VAL A 76 -10.02 1.92 -14.14
C VAL A 76 -10.30 0.83 -15.16
N GLU A 77 -10.97 1.14 -16.28
CA GLU A 77 -11.24 0.17 -17.35
C GLU A 77 -9.95 -0.43 -17.91
N ARG A 78 -8.94 0.41 -18.15
CA ARG A 78 -7.61 -0.03 -18.60
C ARG A 78 -6.96 -0.97 -17.58
N LEU A 79 -6.99 -0.60 -16.29
CA LEU A 79 -6.35 -1.37 -15.22
C LEU A 79 -7.06 -2.68 -14.90
N VAL A 80 -8.37 -2.78 -15.10
CA VAL A 80 -9.09 -4.06 -14.96
C VAL A 80 -8.61 -5.09 -15.99
N GLN A 81 -7.99 -4.67 -17.10
CA GLN A 81 -7.38 -5.58 -18.08
C GLN A 81 -5.92 -5.93 -17.76
N ASP A 82 -5.27 -5.24 -16.83
CA ASP A 82 -3.85 -5.44 -16.50
C ASP A 82 -3.64 -6.69 -15.64
N ALA A 83 -3.08 -7.75 -16.24
CA ALA A 83 -2.75 -8.99 -15.54
C ALA A 83 -1.58 -8.83 -14.54
N GLY A 84 -0.85 -7.72 -14.61
CA GLY A 84 0.22 -7.33 -13.69
C GLY A 84 -0.28 -7.07 -12.27
N ILE A 85 -1.51 -6.60 -12.11
CA ILE A 85 -2.15 -6.28 -10.81
C ILE A 85 -3.30 -7.25 -10.49
N ILE A 86 -4.07 -6.98 -9.44
CA ILE A 86 -5.31 -7.71 -9.13
C ILE A 86 -6.47 -7.03 -9.86
N ARG A 87 -7.06 -7.75 -10.82
CA ARG A 87 -8.13 -7.28 -11.70
C ARG A 87 -9.50 -7.24 -11.00
N HIS A 88 -9.61 -6.41 -9.96
CA HIS A 88 -10.84 -6.22 -9.21
C HIS A 88 -11.20 -4.73 -9.17
N ARG A 89 -12.28 -4.35 -9.88
CA ARG A 89 -12.70 -2.94 -10.06
C ARG A 89 -12.77 -2.18 -8.73
N GLY A 90 -13.46 -2.73 -7.73
CA GLY A 90 -13.60 -2.06 -6.44
C GLY A 90 -12.28 -1.85 -5.69
N LYS A 91 -11.27 -2.70 -5.91
CA LYS A 91 -9.95 -2.58 -5.26
C LYS A 91 -9.10 -1.53 -5.96
N ILE A 92 -9.23 -1.41 -7.28
CA ILE A 92 -8.60 -0.35 -8.09
C ILE A 92 -9.19 1.01 -7.70
N GLN A 93 -10.52 1.12 -7.69
CA GLN A 93 -11.22 2.34 -7.29
C GLN A 93 -10.91 2.73 -5.83
N ALA A 94 -10.70 1.76 -4.93
CA ALA A 94 -10.29 2.04 -3.56
C ALA A 94 -8.95 2.78 -3.48
N ILE A 95 -7.95 2.43 -4.30
CA ILE A 95 -6.66 3.16 -4.32
C ILE A 95 -6.86 4.62 -4.75
N ILE A 96 -7.71 4.86 -5.76
CA ILE A 96 -8.04 6.23 -6.22
C ILE A 96 -8.78 7.00 -5.13
N GLY A 97 -9.74 6.36 -4.46
CA GLY A 97 -10.46 6.93 -3.32
C GLY A 97 -9.54 7.27 -2.15
N ASN A 98 -8.61 6.37 -1.80
CA ASN A 98 -7.61 6.58 -0.77
C ASN A 98 -6.70 7.78 -1.10
N ALA A 99 -6.28 7.93 -2.35
CA ALA A 99 -5.46 9.07 -2.78
C ALA A 99 -6.21 10.40 -2.60
N ARG A 100 -7.50 10.43 -2.93
CA ARG A 100 -8.35 11.61 -2.73
C ARG A 100 -8.53 11.93 -1.25
N ALA A 101 -8.73 10.92 -0.40
CA ALA A 101 -8.83 11.08 1.04
C ALA A 101 -7.50 11.59 1.65
N TYR A 102 -6.37 11.00 1.25
CA TYR A 102 -5.03 11.44 1.64
C TYR A 102 -4.82 12.93 1.32
N LEU A 103 -5.14 13.36 0.10
CA LEU A 103 -5.00 14.77 -0.30
C LEU A 103 -5.95 15.69 0.46
N GLN A 104 -7.12 15.21 0.86
CA GLN A 104 -8.05 16.00 1.67
C GLN A 104 -7.50 16.22 3.09
N MET A 105 -6.87 15.20 3.69
CA MET A 105 -6.20 15.33 4.99
C MET A 105 -5.05 16.34 4.92
N GLU A 106 -4.17 16.21 3.91
CA GLU A 106 -3.05 17.13 3.72
C GLU A 106 -3.52 18.59 3.55
N LYS A 107 -4.62 18.81 2.80
CA LYS A 107 -5.24 20.15 2.65
C LYS A 107 -5.79 20.71 3.95
N ASN A 108 -6.21 19.86 4.87
CA ASN A 108 -6.71 20.25 6.18
C ASN A 108 -5.56 20.48 7.19
N GLY A 109 -4.31 20.28 6.79
CA GLY A 109 -3.17 20.36 7.70
C GLY A 109 -3.04 19.12 8.60
N GLU A 110 -3.49 17.96 8.12
CA GLU A 110 -3.42 16.66 8.81
C GLU A 110 -2.43 15.75 8.05
N PRO A 111 -1.12 15.78 8.38
CA PRO A 111 -0.15 14.90 7.75
C PRO A 111 -0.52 13.43 7.97
N PHE A 112 -0.52 12.63 6.90
CA PHE A 112 -0.98 11.24 7.01
C PHE A 112 -0.15 10.40 8.00
N ALA A 113 1.18 10.59 8.03
CA ALA A 113 2.04 9.91 8.98
C ALA A 113 1.66 10.24 10.44
N ASP A 114 1.48 11.52 10.76
CA ASP A 114 1.10 11.94 12.11
C ASP A 114 -0.24 11.36 12.53
N PHE A 115 -1.22 11.36 11.61
CA PHE A 115 -2.51 10.73 11.83
C PHE A 115 -2.37 9.25 12.20
N VAL A 116 -1.66 8.45 11.40
CA VAL A 116 -1.49 7.00 11.65
C VAL A 116 -0.72 6.74 12.94
N TRP A 117 0.35 7.49 13.18
CA TRP A 117 1.19 7.33 14.38
C TRP A 117 0.50 7.79 15.67
N SER A 118 -0.49 8.68 15.59
CA SER A 118 -1.28 9.11 16.76
C SER A 118 -2.00 7.94 17.45
N PHE A 119 -2.40 6.90 16.70
CA PHE A 119 -3.09 5.72 17.23
C PHE A 119 -2.21 4.84 18.14
N VAL A 120 -0.88 5.02 18.08
CA VAL A 120 0.10 4.29 18.91
C VAL A 120 0.95 5.23 19.75
N ASN A 121 0.46 6.45 20.02
CA ASN A 121 1.17 7.49 20.76
C ASN A 121 2.59 7.76 20.21
N HIS A 122 2.75 7.69 18.88
CA HIS A 122 4.02 7.88 18.18
C HIS A 122 5.15 6.92 18.62
N GLN A 123 4.81 5.74 19.16
CA GLN A 123 5.78 4.75 19.63
C GLN A 123 5.39 3.32 19.19
N PRO A 124 6.32 2.56 18.58
CA PRO A 124 6.10 1.14 18.31
C PRO A 124 5.75 0.37 19.59
N GLN A 125 4.71 -0.45 19.53
CA GLN A 125 4.34 -1.34 20.64
C GLN A 125 5.02 -2.69 20.45
N VAL A 126 5.96 -3.02 21.33
CA VAL A 126 6.62 -4.34 21.36
C VAL A 126 6.06 -5.08 22.56
N THR A 127 5.20 -6.05 22.29
CA THR A 127 4.54 -6.89 23.30
C THR A 127 4.87 -8.35 23.12
#